data_AF-A0AAW2HTH7-F1
#
_entry.id   AF-A0AAW2HTH7-F1
#
_cell.length_a   1.000
_cell.length_b   1.000
_cell.length_c   1.000
_cell.angle_alpha   90.00
_cell.angle_beta   90.00
_cell.angle_gamma   90.00
#
_symmetry.space_group_name_H-M   'P 1'
#
loop_
_entity.id
_entity.type
_entity.pdbx_description
1 polymer ?
#
loop_
_entity_poly.entity_id
_entity_poly.type
_entity_poly.pdbx_seq_one_letter_code
_entity_poly.pdbx_strand_id
1 'polypeptide(L)'
;MADMHCVRTSGDTDVQPTLWLKLRQFLDLVPVKFTDSGKDARFNQFFKKSVLEEEFSFLKKELSALESPSVFCHNDLLLGNIIYSEKKNSVTFIDYEYASYNYQAYDIANHFNEFAGVETVDYSLYPDETYQFHWLRIYLERFHKNISGGKQTTITNEEIQRLFDTVQKFTLASHFLWGIWALIQTEYSAIDFDFLNYAFIRFKEYFARKSNIFHC
;
A
#
# COMPACT_ATOMS: atom_id res chain seq x y z
N MET A 1 1.15 2.76 -14.23
CA MET A 1 0.12 2.32 -13.27
C MET A 1 -1.28 2.28 -13.89
N ALA A 2 -1.83 3.40 -14.41
CA ALA A 2 -3.20 3.40 -14.99
C ALA A 2 -3.43 2.32 -16.06
N ASP A 3 -2.47 2.12 -16.97
CA ASP A 3 -2.57 1.07 -18.01
C ASP A 3 -2.64 -0.35 -17.41
N MET A 4 -1.87 -0.62 -16.35
CA MET A 4 -1.87 -1.89 -15.63
C MET A 4 -3.20 -2.11 -14.89
N HIS A 5 -3.75 -1.07 -14.27
CA HIS A 5 -5.04 -1.14 -13.58
C HIS A 5 -6.22 -1.42 -14.53
N CYS A 6 -6.04 -1.23 -15.84
CA CYS A 6 -7.04 -1.56 -16.85
C CYS A 6 -6.90 -2.99 -17.40
N VAL A 7 -5.88 -3.76 -16.99
CA VAL A 7 -5.71 -5.15 -17.42
C VAL A 7 -6.86 -6.00 -16.88
N ARG A 8 -7.48 -6.77 -17.78
CA ARG A 8 -8.51 -7.77 -17.49
C ARG A 8 -8.03 -9.10 -18.05
N THR A 9 -8.15 -10.17 -17.28
CA THR A 9 -7.89 -11.51 -17.78
C THR A 9 -9.21 -12.17 -18.22
N SER A 10 -9.14 -13.02 -19.25
CA SER A 10 -10.31 -13.74 -19.75
C SER A 10 -10.80 -14.74 -18.70
N GLY A 11 -11.97 -14.48 -18.11
CA GLY A 11 -12.57 -15.33 -17.06
C GLY A 11 -12.88 -14.59 -15.75
N ASP A 12 -12.48 -13.32 -15.62
CA ASP A 12 -12.71 -12.51 -14.43
C ASP A 12 -14.19 -12.13 -14.26
N THR A 13 -14.95 -12.95 -13.53
CA THR A 13 -16.38 -12.70 -13.26
C THR A 13 -16.66 -12.09 -11.88
N ASP A 14 -15.66 -12.05 -10.97
CA ASP A 14 -15.79 -11.43 -9.64
C ASP A 14 -14.41 -11.02 -9.08
N VAL A 15 -13.88 -9.88 -9.52
CA VAL A 15 -12.55 -9.40 -9.12
C VAL A 15 -12.61 -8.72 -7.76
N GLN A 16 -12.62 -9.50 -6.68
CA GLN A 16 -12.62 -8.96 -5.32
C GLN A 16 -11.20 -8.56 -4.87
N PRO A 17 -11.06 -7.43 -4.14
CA PRO A 17 -9.77 -7.03 -3.58
C PRO A 17 -9.21 -8.07 -2.60
N THR A 18 -7.96 -8.50 -2.81
CA THR A 18 -7.33 -9.52 -1.95
C THR A 18 -6.66 -8.97 -0.70
N LEU A 19 -6.61 -7.64 -0.51
CA LEU A 19 -5.90 -6.98 0.59
C LEU A 19 -6.27 -7.56 1.96
N TRP A 20 -7.56 -7.67 2.26
CA TRP A 20 -8.01 -8.13 3.58
C TRP A 20 -7.73 -9.60 3.83
N LEU A 21 -7.82 -10.43 2.79
CA LEU A 21 -7.46 -11.84 2.86
C LEU A 21 -5.96 -11.98 3.18
N LYS A 22 -5.12 -11.24 2.45
CA LYS A 22 -3.66 -11.27 2.64
C LYS A 22 -3.24 -10.72 4.00
N LEU A 23 -3.84 -9.61 4.44
CA LEU A 23 -3.62 -9.05 5.77
C LEU A 23 -4.00 -10.02 6.89
N ARG A 24 -5.15 -10.70 6.79
CA ARG A 24 -5.56 -11.72 7.76
C ARG A 24 -4.54 -12.86 7.82
N GLN A 25 -4.17 -13.41 6.65
CA GLN A 25 -3.18 -14.47 6.54
C GLN A 25 -1.85 -14.06 7.17
N PHE A 26 -1.38 -12.84 6.90
CA PHE A 26 -0.14 -12.33 7.48
C PHE A 26 -0.25 -12.15 9.00
N LEU A 27 -1.36 -11.58 9.49
CA LEU A 27 -1.57 -11.37 10.92
C LEU A 27 -1.65 -12.71 11.70
N ASP A 28 -2.21 -13.75 11.09
CA ASP A 28 -2.22 -15.11 11.64
C ASP A 28 -0.80 -15.69 11.77
N LEU A 29 0.10 -15.37 10.83
CA LEU A 29 1.49 -15.83 10.81
C LEU A 29 2.41 -15.07 11.77
N VAL A 30 1.99 -13.91 12.31
CA VAL A 30 2.79 -13.18 13.31
C VAL A 30 2.95 -14.06 14.55
N PRO A 31 4.20 -14.41 14.95
CA PRO A 31 4.46 -15.25 16.12
C PRO A 31 3.84 -14.67 17.38
N VAL A 32 3.28 -15.55 18.22
CA VAL A 32 2.86 -15.16 19.59
C VAL A 32 4.07 -14.94 20.49
N LYS A 33 5.18 -15.62 20.18
CA LYS A 33 6.47 -15.53 20.85
C LYS A 33 7.57 -15.76 19.82
N PHE A 34 8.59 -14.91 19.82
CA PHE A 34 9.76 -15.07 18.95
C PHE A 34 10.76 -16.06 19.55
N THR A 35 11.51 -16.78 18.70
CA THR A 35 12.50 -17.77 19.17
C THR A 35 13.69 -17.10 19.86
N ASP A 36 14.12 -15.95 19.36
CA ASP A 36 15.15 -15.11 19.98
C ASP A 36 14.56 -14.26 21.11
N SER A 37 15.12 -14.37 22.32
CA SER A 37 14.60 -13.69 23.50
C SER A 37 14.76 -12.16 23.46
N GLY A 38 15.76 -11.65 22.74
CA GLY A 38 15.96 -10.22 22.54
C GLY A 38 14.92 -9.62 21.60
N LYS A 39 14.65 -10.30 20.48
CA LYS A 39 13.57 -9.95 19.54
C LYS A 39 12.20 -10.06 20.22
N ASP A 40 11.98 -11.11 21.01
CA ASP A 40 10.72 -11.29 21.77
C ASP A 40 10.49 -10.15 22.78
N ALA A 41 11.52 -9.79 23.55
CA ALA A 41 11.44 -8.67 24.49
C ALA A 41 11.16 -7.33 23.78
N ARG A 42 11.89 -7.04 22.68
CA ARG A 42 11.66 -5.83 21.86
C ARG A 42 10.26 -5.83 21.26
N PHE A 43 9.78 -6.95 20.75
CA PHE A 43 8.42 -7.05 20.20
C PHE A 43 7.38 -6.71 21.25
N ASN A 44 7.45 -7.35 22.42
CA ASN A 44 6.50 -7.15 23.52
C ASN A 44 6.56 -5.74 24.13
N GLN A 45 7.66 -5.01 23.94
CA GLN A 45 7.78 -3.61 24.35
C GLN A 45 6.92 -2.68 23.48
N PHE A 46 6.84 -2.93 22.17
CA PHE A 46 6.23 -2.01 21.21
C PHE A 46 4.89 -2.48 20.65
N PHE A 47 4.64 -3.78 20.66
CA PHE A 47 3.49 -4.38 20.00
C PHE A 47 2.68 -5.23 20.95
N LYS A 48 1.37 -5.27 20.69
CA LYS A 48 0.43 -6.19 21.31
C LYS A 48 -0.43 -6.79 20.21
N LYS A 49 -0.49 -8.12 20.12
CA LYS A 49 -1.27 -8.79 19.07
C LYS A 49 -2.74 -8.37 19.09
N SER A 50 -3.33 -8.14 20.26
CA SER A 50 -4.70 -7.62 20.38
C SER A 50 -4.90 -6.26 19.71
N VAL A 51 -3.93 -5.35 19.83
CA VAL A 51 -3.99 -4.04 19.16
C VAL A 51 -3.91 -4.22 17.65
N LEU A 52 -3.05 -5.12 17.16
CA LEU A 52 -2.98 -5.41 15.72
C LEU A 52 -4.32 -5.97 15.17
N GLU A 53 -5.00 -6.82 15.95
CA GLU A 53 -6.33 -7.36 15.60
C GLU A 53 -7.42 -6.27 15.57
N GLU A 54 -7.40 -5.36 16.54
CA GLU A 54 -8.30 -4.20 16.59
C GLU A 54 -8.05 -3.27 15.38
N GLU A 55 -6.80 -2.98 15.07
CA GLU A 55 -6.42 -2.14 13.94
C GLU A 55 -6.75 -2.77 12.58
N PHE A 56 -6.58 -4.09 12.42
CA PHE A 56 -7.05 -4.80 11.24
C PHE A 56 -8.57 -4.65 11.05
N SER A 57 -9.32 -4.85 12.13
CA SER A 57 -10.79 -4.75 12.10
C SER A 57 -11.25 -3.33 11.77
N PHE A 58 -10.58 -2.32 12.35
CA PHE A 58 -10.79 -0.91 12.04
C PHE A 58 -10.53 -0.60 10.57
N LEU A 59 -9.35 -0.93 10.04
CA LEU A 59 -9.00 -0.66 8.64
C LEU A 59 -9.96 -1.34 7.68
N LYS A 60 -10.28 -2.62 7.92
CA LYS A 60 -11.19 -3.36 7.07
C LYS A 60 -12.56 -2.69 7.02
N LYS A 61 -13.09 -2.26 8.16
CA LYS A 61 -14.38 -1.57 8.24
C LYS A 61 -14.33 -0.23 7.50
N GLU A 62 -13.40 0.64 7.87
CA GLU A 62 -13.37 2.03 7.36
C GLU A 62 -13.02 2.10 5.88
N LEU A 63 -12.06 1.29 5.41
CA LEU A 63 -11.58 1.37 4.03
C LEU A 63 -12.46 0.61 3.04
N SER A 64 -13.15 -0.47 3.46
CA SER A 64 -14.11 -1.16 2.57
C SER A 64 -15.32 -0.29 2.26
N ALA A 65 -15.67 0.66 3.12
CA ALA A 65 -16.77 1.60 2.91
C ALA A 65 -16.45 2.73 1.91
N LEU A 66 -15.19 2.87 1.47
CA LEU A 66 -14.78 3.91 0.53
C LEU A 66 -15.05 3.57 -0.94
N GLU A 67 -15.52 2.35 -1.23
CA GLU A 67 -15.90 1.89 -2.58
C GLU A 67 -14.81 2.11 -3.64
N SER A 68 -13.53 2.03 -3.25
CA SER A 68 -12.42 2.15 -4.21
C SER A 68 -12.48 1.03 -5.25
N PRO A 69 -12.31 1.33 -6.56
CA PRO A 69 -12.42 0.31 -7.61
C PRO A 69 -11.45 -0.86 -7.41
N SER A 70 -11.92 -2.07 -7.65
CA SER A 70 -11.05 -3.25 -7.74
C SER A 70 -10.43 -3.36 -9.13
N VAL A 71 -9.10 -3.36 -9.17
CA VAL A 71 -8.27 -3.36 -10.38
C VAL A 71 -7.08 -4.32 -10.22
N PHE A 72 -6.43 -4.69 -11.32
CA PHE A 72 -5.19 -5.46 -11.24
C PHE A 72 -4.05 -4.56 -10.76
N CYS A 73 -3.53 -4.82 -9.57
CA CYS A 73 -2.52 -4.03 -8.88
C CYS A 73 -1.17 -4.74 -8.86
N HIS A 74 -0.08 -3.96 -8.79
CA HIS A 74 1.25 -4.49 -8.50
C HIS A 74 1.39 -4.88 -7.03
N ASN A 75 0.77 -4.09 -6.14
CA ASN A 75 0.79 -4.19 -4.68
C ASN A 75 2.15 -3.94 -4.00
N ASP A 76 3.24 -3.93 -4.76
CA ASP A 76 4.60 -3.68 -4.25
C ASP A 76 5.42 -2.74 -5.17
N LEU A 77 4.87 -1.57 -5.47
CA LEU A 77 5.49 -0.63 -6.40
C LEU A 77 6.53 0.31 -5.75
N LEU A 78 7.50 -0.28 -5.07
CA LEU A 78 8.69 0.42 -4.57
C LEU A 78 9.62 0.86 -5.71
N LEU A 79 10.50 1.82 -5.45
CA LEU A 79 11.31 2.47 -6.51
C LEU A 79 12.21 1.48 -7.28
N GLY A 80 12.71 0.44 -6.61
CA GLY A 80 13.50 -0.63 -7.23
C GLY A 80 12.74 -1.45 -8.28
N ASN A 81 11.40 -1.47 -8.22
CA ASN A 81 10.54 -2.20 -9.15
C ASN A 81 10.12 -1.34 -10.36
N ILE A 82 10.64 -0.11 -10.48
CA ILE A 82 10.33 0.83 -11.56
C ILE A 82 11.58 1.06 -12.41
N ILE A 83 11.61 0.45 -13.60
CA ILE A 83 12.75 0.54 -14.51
C ILE A 83 12.49 1.60 -15.57
N TYR A 84 13.28 2.67 -15.56
CA TYR A 84 13.30 3.64 -16.64
C TYR A 84 14.35 3.26 -17.69
N SER A 85 13.90 3.13 -18.95
CA SER A 85 14.78 2.97 -20.09
C SER A 85 14.87 4.29 -20.86
N GLU A 86 15.98 5.00 -20.71
CA GLU A 86 16.25 6.26 -21.44
C GLU A 86 16.19 6.03 -22.95
N LYS A 87 16.79 4.94 -23.44
CA LYS A 87 16.85 4.59 -24.88
C LYS A 87 15.47 4.40 -25.50
N LYS A 88 14.49 3.92 -24.74
CA LYS A 88 13.09 3.71 -25.18
C LYS A 88 12.16 4.83 -24.71
N ASN A 89 12.66 5.75 -23.89
CA ASN A 89 11.90 6.71 -23.10
C ASN A 89 10.63 6.09 -22.47
N SER A 90 10.81 4.94 -21.82
CA SER A 90 9.70 4.12 -21.30
C SER A 90 9.97 3.67 -19.87
N VAL A 91 8.89 3.62 -19.08
CA VAL A 91 8.90 3.02 -17.74
C VAL A 91 8.31 1.62 -17.83
N THR A 92 8.93 0.65 -17.16
CA THR A 92 8.45 -0.73 -17.06
C THR A 92 8.50 -1.18 -15.61
N PHE A 93 7.46 -1.87 -15.16
CA PHE A 93 7.44 -2.46 -13.83
C PHE A 93 7.93 -3.90 -13.90
N ILE A 94 8.60 -4.34 -12.84
CA ILE A 94 9.11 -5.71 -12.68
C ILE A 94 8.72 -6.23 -11.30
N ASP A 95 8.90 -7.53 -11.10
CA ASP A 95 8.65 -8.20 -9.82
C ASP A 95 7.19 -8.18 -9.34
N TYR A 96 6.34 -8.89 -10.09
CA TYR A 96 4.90 -8.99 -9.85
C TYR A 96 4.53 -10.04 -8.78
N GLU A 97 5.42 -10.38 -7.85
CA GLU A 97 5.17 -11.47 -6.88
C GLU A 97 3.98 -11.19 -5.93
N TYR A 98 3.72 -9.91 -5.64
CA TYR A 98 2.59 -9.46 -4.85
C TYR A 98 1.35 -9.14 -5.69
N ALA A 99 1.43 -9.20 -7.02
CA ALA A 99 0.39 -8.71 -7.91
C ALA A 99 -0.90 -9.53 -7.82
N SER A 100 -2.02 -8.82 -7.75
CA SER A 100 -3.36 -9.41 -7.65
C SER A 100 -4.42 -8.36 -7.91
N TYR A 101 -5.69 -8.78 -7.97
CA TYR A 101 -6.79 -7.83 -7.87
C TYR A 101 -6.83 -7.19 -6.48
N ASN A 102 -6.82 -5.86 -6.45
CA ASN A 102 -6.86 -5.09 -5.23
C ASN A 102 -7.49 -3.71 -5.43
N TYR A 103 -7.65 -2.95 -4.36
CA TYR A 103 -8.13 -1.58 -4.41
C TYR A 103 -7.16 -0.70 -5.18
N GLN A 104 -7.68 0.05 -6.15
CA GLN A 104 -6.94 1.05 -6.91
C GLN A 104 -6.18 2.02 -5.99
N ALA A 105 -6.85 2.49 -4.94
CA ALA A 105 -6.25 3.44 -4.00
C ALA A 105 -5.12 2.82 -3.16
N TYR A 106 -5.13 1.50 -2.92
CA TYR A 106 -4.05 0.83 -2.20
C TYR A 106 -2.74 0.87 -2.99
N ASP A 107 -2.76 0.54 -4.28
CA ASP A 107 -1.53 0.48 -5.09
C ASP A 107 -0.89 1.87 -5.26
N ILE A 108 -1.73 2.90 -5.41
CA ILE A 108 -1.29 4.31 -5.44
C ILE A 108 -0.72 4.72 -4.08
N ALA A 109 -1.44 4.45 -2.99
CA ALA A 109 -1.00 4.82 -1.65
C ALA A 109 0.30 4.11 -1.25
N ASN A 110 0.44 2.83 -1.62
CA ASN A 110 1.67 2.09 -1.42
C ASN A 110 2.83 2.75 -2.18
N HIS A 111 2.65 3.03 -3.47
CA HIS A 111 3.67 3.69 -4.26
C HIS A 111 4.13 5.03 -3.65
N PHE A 112 3.22 5.85 -3.14
CA PHE A 112 3.58 7.11 -2.46
C PHE A 112 4.33 6.88 -1.15
N ASN A 113 3.94 5.87 -0.36
CA ASN A 113 4.68 5.52 0.86
C ASN A 113 6.13 5.11 0.58
N GLU A 114 6.38 4.46 -0.57
CA GLU A 114 7.73 4.00 -0.94
C GLU A 114 8.67 5.13 -1.37
N PHE A 115 8.20 6.38 -1.51
CA PHE A 115 9.08 7.55 -1.68
C PHE A 115 9.97 7.78 -0.45
N ALA A 116 9.52 7.34 0.72
CA ALA A 116 10.31 7.42 1.95
C ALA A 116 11.48 6.42 1.97
N GLY A 117 11.52 5.44 1.06
CA GLY A 117 12.55 4.40 1.03
C GLY A 117 12.37 3.29 2.07
N VAL A 118 13.19 2.23 1.94
CA VAL A 118 13.13 1.02 2.77
C VAL A 118 14.34 0.89 3.69
N GLU A 119 15.56 1.02 3.15
CA GLU A 119 16.80 0.89 3.93
C GLU A 119 17.01 2.08 4.87
N THR A 120 16.83 3.30 4.35
CA THR A 120 16.86 4.54 5.12
C THR A 120 15.52 5.24 4.93
N VAL A 121 14.63 5.08 5.92
CA VAL A 121 13.28 5.66 5.85
C VAL A 121 13.33 7.15 6.16
N ASP A 122 12.92 7.97 5.20
CA ASP A 122 12.79 9.42 5.33
C ASP A 122 11.40 9.89 4.85
N TYR A 123 10.48 10.08 5.80
CA TYR A 123 9.12 10.53 5.50
C TYR A 123 9.04 11.98 5.00
N SER A 124 10.13 12.76 5.04
CA SER A 124 10.17 14.08 4.39
C SER A 124 10.16 13.98 2.86
N LEU A 125 10.48 12.81 2.31
CA LEU A 125 10.42 12.52 0.87
C LEU A 125 9.02 12.10 0.40
N TYR A 126 8.08 11.84 1.32
CA TYR A 126 6.70 11.53 0.95
C TYR A 126 6.13 12.68 0.09
N PRO A 127 5.49 12.39 -1.05
CA PRO A 127 5.07 13.44 -1.97
C PRO A 127 4.07 14.39 -1.32
N ASP A 128 4.33 15.69 -1.45
CA ASP A 128 3.40 16.70 -0.95
C ASP A 128 2.07 16.68 -1.70
N GLU A 129 1.10 17.41 -1.18
CA GLU A 129 -0.25 17.49 -1.76
C GLU A 129 -0.22 17.98 -3.21
N THR A 130 0.64 18.96 -3.54
CA THR A 130 0.73 19.50 -4.91
C THR A 130 1.16 18.42 -5.89
N TYR A 131 2.19 17.66 -5.55
CA TYR A 131 2.65 16.53 -6.35
C TYR A 131 1.57 15.46 -6.48
N GLN A 132 0.93 15.07 -5.38
CA GLN A 132 -0.10 14.04 -5.39
C GLN A 132 -1.29 14.43 -6.28
N PHE A 133 -1.82 15.65 -6.15
CA PHE A 133 -2.91 16.13 -7.00
C PHE A 133 -2.53 16.14 -8.48
N HIS A 134 -1.31 16.56 -8.80
CA HIS A 134 -0.81 16.52 -10.17
C HIS A 134 -0.72 15.09 -10.70
N TRP A 135 -0.14 14.18 -9.92
CA TRP A 135 0.01 12.77 -10.27
C TRP A 135 -1.35 12.08 -10.45
N LEU A 136 -2.28 12.30 -9.53
CA LEU A 136 -3.63 11.73 -9.54
C LEU A 136 -4.44 12.22 -10.75
N ARG A 137 -4.28 13.49 -11.15
CA ARG A 137 -4.90 14.00 -12.39
C ARG A 137 -4.44 13.22 -13.62
N ILE A 138 -3.13 13.08 -13.81
CA ILE A 138 -2.56 12.33 -14.94
C ILE A 138 -3.02 10.87 -14.92
N TYR A 139 -3.03 10.27 -13.72
CA TYR A 139 -3.52 8.91 -13.53
C TYR A 139 -4.99 8.77 -13.95
N LEU A 140 -5.88 9.64 -13.46
CA LEU A 140 -7.32 9.61 -13.76
C LEU A 140 -7.60 9.87 -15.24
N GLU A 141 -6.93 10.84 -15.86
CA GLU A 141 -7.05 11.11 -17.30
C GLU A 141 -6.74 9.86 -18.14
N ARG A 142 -5.65 9.17 -17.80
CA ARG A 142 -5.25 7.93 -18.49
C ARG A 142 -6.20 6.79 -18.19
N PHE A 143 -6.57 6.59 -16.92
CA PHE A 143 -7.45 5.52 -16.48
C PHE A 143 -8.85 5.65 -17.12
N HIS A 144 -9.46 6.84 -17.09
CA HIS A 144 -10.75 7.09 -17.71
C HIS A 144 -10.71 6.91 -19.22
N LYS A 145 -9.66 7.39 -19.89
CA LYS A 145 -9.46 7.18 -21.33
C LYS A 145 -9.41 5.68 -21.69
N ASN A 146 -8.75 4.87 -20.89
CA ASN A 146 -8.63 3.43 -21.14
C ASN A 146 -9.98 2.72 -20.97
N ILE A 147 -10.72 3.00 -19.88
CA ILE A 147 -12.00 2.33 -19.60
C ILE A 147 -13.14 2.84 -20.49
N SER A 148 -13.03 4.04 -21.07
CA SER A 148 -14.04 4.64 -21.97
C SER A 148 -13.87 4.25 -23.44
N GLY A 149 -12.91 3.38 -23.76
CA GLY A 149 -12.58 3.01 -25.15
C GLY A 149 -11.93 4.15 -25.93
N GLY A 150 -11.14 5.00 -25.26
CA GLY A 150 -10.40 6.10 -25.88
C GLY A 150 -11.17 7.42 -25.96
N LYS A 151 -12.40 7.48 -25.45
CA LYS A 151 -13.17 8.73 -25.41
C LYS A 151 -12.57 9.70 -24.39
N GLN A 152 -12.42 10.95 -24.80
CA GLN A 152 -11.96 12.00 -23.89
C GLN A 152 -13.01 12.21 -22.81
N THR A 153 -12.57 12.08 -21.56
CA THR A 153 -13.36 12.41 -20.37
C THR A 153 -12.73 13.62 -19.70
N THR A 154 -13.55 14.58 -19.27
CA THR A 154 -13.08 15.68 -18.44
C THR A 154 -12.96 15.20 -17.01
N ILE A 155 -11.76 15.28 -16.42
CA ILE A 155 -11.54 14.98 -15.00
C ILE A 155 -11.87 16.23 -14.19
N THR A 156 -12.73 16.10 -13.19
CA THR A 156 -13.09 17.24 -12.33
C THR A 156 -12.17 17.33 -11.11
N ASN A 157 -12.05 18.52 -10.51
CA ASN A 157 -11.27 18.68 -9.28
C ASN A 157 -11.88 17.87 -8.12
N GLU A 158 -13.20 17.70 -8.10
CA GLU A 158 -13.90 16.90 -7.11
C GLU A 158 -13.57 15.40 -7.25
N GLU A 159 -13.37 14.89 -8.47
CA GLU A 159 -12.90 13.52 -8.69
C GLU A 159 -11.48 13.33 -8.17
N ILE A 160 -10.58 14.28 -8.45
CA ILE A 160 -9.20 14.25 -7.97
C ILE A 160 -9.18 14.29 -6.44
N GLN A 161 -9.95 15.19 -5.82
CA GLN A 161 -10.08 15.30 -4.37
C GLN A 161 -10.59 13.99 -3.75
N ARG A 162 -11.66 13.40 -4.29
CA ARG A 162 -12.21 12.13 -3.78
C ARG A 162 -11.17 10.99 -3.82
N LEU A 163 -10.43 10.89 -4.92
CA LEU A 163 -9.37 9.89 -5.03
C LEU A 163 -8.22 10.19 -4.06
N PHE A 164 -7.83 11.46 -3.93
CA PHE A 164 -6.81 11.89 -2.96
C PHE A 164 -7.20 11.49 -1.53
N ASP A 165 -8.40 11.84 -1.07
CA ASP A 165 -8.87 11.51 0.27
C ASP A 165 -8.89 9.99 0.51
N THR A 166 -9.26 9.22 -0.51
CA THR A 166 -9.26 7.76 -0.47
C THR A 166 -7.84 7.20 -0.38
N VAL A 167 -6.92 7.67 -1.23
CA VAL A 167 -5.50 7.27 -1.23
C VAL A 167 -4.86 7.58 0.11
N GLN A 168 -5.09 8.75 0.67
CA GLN A 168 -4.56 9.15 1.98
C GLN A 168 -4.98 8.16 3.08
N LYS A 169 -6.24 7.70 3.08
CA LYS A 169 -6.70 6.65 4.01
C LYS A 169 -6.05 5.29 3.75
N PHE A 170 -5.84 4.91 2.48
CA PHE A 170 -5.17 3.66 2.13
C PHE A 170 -3.66 3.64 2.43
N THR A 171 -3.02 4.79 2.67
CA THR A 171 -1.62 4.81 3.17
C THR A 171 -1.48 4.04 4.48
N LEU A 172 -2.52 4.06 5.32
CA LEU A 172 -2.60 3.31 6.56
C LEU A 172 -2.56 1.80 6.30
N ALA A 173 -3.32 1.31 5.32
CA ALA A 173 -3.30 -0.12 4.97
C ALA A 173 -1.95 -0.57 4.42
N SER A 174 -1.25 0.27 3.66
CA SER A 174 0.12 -0.02 3.21
C SER A 174 1.10 -0.09 4.39
N HIS A 175 1.09 0.89 5.31
CA HIS A 175 1.94 0.83 6.50
C HIS A 175 1.64 -0.40 7.36
N PHE A 176 0.36 -0.71 7.56
CA PHE A 176 -0.06 -1.87 8.33
C PHE A 176 0.40 -3.18 7.68
N LEU A 177 0.19 -3.36 6.37
CA LEU A 177 0.59 -4.57 5.66
C LEU A 177 2.10 -4.83 5.76
N TRP A 178 2.90 -3.83 5.43
CA TRP A 178 4.36 -3.97 5.44
C TRP A 178 4.94 -4.03 6.85
N GLY A 179 4.27 -3.41 7.82
CA GLY A 179 4.57 -3.57 9.24
C GLY A 179 4.36 -5.02 9.70
N ILE A 180 3.20 -5.61 9.40
CA ILE A 180 2.92 -7.03 9.72
C ILE A 180 3.89 -7.96 8.98
N TRP A 181 4.14 -7.71 7.69
CA TRP A 181 5.11 -8.48 6.90
C TRP A 181 6.49 -8.47 7.58
N ALA A 182 6.97 -7.31 8.03
CA ALA A 182 8.25 -7.21 8.71
C ALA A 182 8.28 -7.93 10.08
N LEU A 183 7.15 -7.96 10.81
CA LEU A 183 7.04 -8.78 12.01
C LEU A 183 7.20 -10.27 11.73
N ILE A 184 6.65 -10.78 10.62
CA ILE A 184 6.85 -12.17 10.18
C ILE A 184 8.33 -12.39 9.82
N GLN A 185 8.90 -11.50 9.03
CA GLN A 185 10.30 -11.61 8.58
C GLN A 185 11.30 -11.55 9.73
N THR A 186 10.96 -10.90 10.84
CA THR A 186 11.80 -10.86 12.05
C THR A 186 12.14 -12.27 12.58
N GLU A 187 11.23 -13.23 12.40
CA GLU A 187 11.41 -14.62 12.82
C GLU A 187 12.03 -15.49 11.73
N TYR A 188 11.57 -15.35 10.48
CA TYR A 188 11.85 -16.34 9.42
C TYR A 188 12.90 -15.90 8.39
N SER A 189 13.22 -14.62 8.30
CA SER A 189 14.14 -14.12 7.28
C SER A 189 15.59 -14.42 7.63
N ALA A 190 16.35 -14.87 6.65
CA ALA A 190 17.81 -15.02 6.74
C ALA A 190 18.58 -13.75 6.32
N ILE A 191 17.88 -12.71 5.85
CA ILE A 191 18.48 -11.46 5.40
C ILE A 191 18.94 -10.65 6.62
N ASP A 192 20.15 -10.09 6.55
CA ASP A 192 20.70 -9.19 7.56
C ASP A 192 20.05 -7.79 7.45
N PHE A 193 18.84 -7.67 7.99
CA PHE A 193 18.06 -6.45 8.03
C PHE A 193 17.25 -6.41 9.34
N ASP A 194 17.20 -5.25 10.01
CA ASP A 194 16.40 -5.12 11.25
C ASP A 194 14.91 -4.96 10.93
N PHE A 195 14.28 -6.08 10.56
CA PHE A 195 12.86 -6.16 10.26
C PHE A 195 11.97 -5.69 11.43
N LEU A 196 12.40 -5.91 12.68
CA LEU A 196 11.62 -5.50 13.84
C LEU A 196 11.62 -3.98 14.01
N ASN A 197 12.76 -3.33 13.79
CA ASN A 197 12.85 -1.88 13.74
C ASN A 197 12.06 -1.31 12.56
N TYR A 198 12.15 -1.94 11.39
CA TYR A 198 11.36 -1.52 10.23
C TYR A 198 9.85 -1.60 10.50
N ALA A 199 9.37 -2.69 11.11
CA ALA A 199 7.99 -2.81 11.58
C ALA A 199 7.62 -1.65 12.52
N PHE A 200 8.47 -1.33 13.49
CA PHE A 200 8.25 -0.23 14.42
C PHE A 200 8.11 1.12 13.69
N ILE A 201 8.98 1.41 12.72
CA ILE A 201 8.91 2.63 11.92
C ILE A 201 7.58 2.70 11.15
N ARG A 202 7.19 1.61 10.46
CA ARG A 202 5.93 1.56 9.69
C ARG A 202 4.71 1.76 10.60
N PHE A 203 4.66 1.11 11.77
CA PHE A 203 3.56 1.26 12.72
C PHE A 203 3.52 2.64 13.40
N LYS A 204 4.69 3.23 13.68
CA LYS A 204 4.77 4.60 14.21
C LYS A 204 4.14 5.59 13.22
N GLU A 205 4.47 5.48 11.94
CA GLU A 205 3.88 6.33 10.90
C GLU A 205 2.39 6.04 10.69
N TYR A 206 1.99 4.76 10.73
CA TYR A 206 0.58 4.36 10.71
C TYR A 206 -0.24 5.10 11.77
N PHE A 207 0.18 5.05 13.04
CA PHE A 207 -0.57 5.68 14.13
C PHE A 207 -0.55 7.22 14.03
N ALA A 208 0.58 7.81 13.63
CA ALA A 208 0.67 9.25 13.42
C ALA A 208 -0.31 9.72 12.31
N ARG A 209 -0.33 9.03 11.17
CA ARG A 209 -1.26 9.33 10.07
C ARG A 209 -2.71 9.06 10.44
N LYS A 210 -3.00 7.96 11.15
CA LYS A 210 -4.36 7.62 11.58
C LYS A 210 -4.96 8.74 12.42
N SER A 211 -4.21 9.28 13.38
CA SER A 211 -4.66 10.40 14.22
C SER A 211 -4.95 11.66 13.40
N ASN A 212 -4.10 11.96 12.40
CA ASN A 212 -4.34 13.10 11.50
C ASN A 212 -5.56 12.93 10.59
N ILE A 213 -5.79 11.71 10.07
CA ILE A 213 -6.85 11.41 9.10
C ILE A 213 -8.22 11.25 9.76
N PHE A 214 -8.28 10.59 10.92
CA PHE A 214 -9.52 10.26 11.62
C PHE A 214 -9.79 11.15 12.85
N HIS A 215 -8.89 12.08 13.17
CA HIS A 215 -8.99 13.00 14.32
C HIS A 215 -9.25 12.28 15.65
N CYS A 216 -8.57 11.15 15.86
CA CYS A 216 -8.72 10.27 17.01
C CYS A 216 -7.41 10.13 17.81
#